data_AF-A0A1V5WNG4-F1
#
_entry.id   AF-A0A1V5WNG4-F1
#
_cell.length_a   1.000
_cell.length_b   1.000
_cell.length_c   1.000
_cell.angle_alpha   90.00
_cell.angle_beta   90.00
_cell.angle_gamma   90.00
#
_symmetry.space_group_name_H-M   'P 1'
#
loop_
_entity.id
_entity.type
_entity.pdbx_description
1 polymer ?
#
loop_
_entity_poly.entity_id
_entity_poly.type
_entity_poly.pdbx_seq_one_letter_code
_entity_poly.pdbx_strand_id
1 'polypeptide(L)'
;MPRFLGLGNGSDGVIDLSSYTPLSYSCSGSSGSYSLTATGSFSAGQRLFIIQSRGSGVGEYEDNQVVSYSPGTVSLLFPLEHTYTDSGASQAQVIIVKQASGVNGSITVPAWNGDVGGVFVMACNGIFNGSVNASGKGYRGGARGLVSTSYWGAQGEGSVGFGTTGTTSSNGNGGGGSYTRNTPDSEGQGAGGGGNGTAGQNGNYYIEYINFGLGGSIVGQADLTTGIFMGGGGGGGGGFDDTAASTGPGQPGGGIIVVYTNSFSSSASLITNGVDGNSSDGDQGGGGAGAGGSVLIKARSAIIGSSKITANGGARGAEGSWGGAGGVGRIRIEACSLSGTTNPSASTAIGGHNYCGVLAGMI
;
A
#
# COMPACT_ATOMS: atom_id res chain seq x y z
N MET A 1 -13.12 7.06 -13.86
CA MET A 1 -12.77 7.73 -12.60
C MET A 1 -13.65 7.12 -11.53
N PRO A 2 -13.07 6.65 -10.42
CA PRO A 2 -13.81 6.11 -9.29
C PRO A 2 -14.87 7.09 -8.78
N ARG A 3 -16.03 6.55 -8.36
CA ARG A 3 -17.08 7.34 -7.71
C ARG A 3 -16.52 8.19 -6.56
N PHE A 4 -16.96 9.43 -6.47
CA PHE A 4 -16.58 10.38 -5.43
C PHE A 4 -17.83 10.95 -4.74
N LEU A 5 -17.94 10.73 -3.43
CA LEU A 5 -19.10 11.16 -2.62
C LEU A 5 -18.85 12.48 -1.86
N GLY A 6 -18.02 13.36 -2.41
CA GLY A 6 -17.70 14.65 -1.79
C GLY A 6 -16.58 14.60 -0.75
N LEU A 7 -16.25 15.77 -0.20
CA LEU A 7 -15.14 15.97 0.75
C LEU A 7 -15.48 15.57 2.20
N GLY A 8 -16.69 15.06 2.43
CA GLY A 8 -17.25 14.73 3.74
C GLY A 8 -18.38 15.67 4.14
N ASN A 9 -19.16 15.28 5.14
CA ASN A 9 -20.30 16.05 5.66
C ASN A 9 -20.14 16.50 7.12
N GLY A 10 -19.07 16.10 7.81
CA GLY A 10 -18.79 16.48 9.20
C GLY A 10 -19.59 15.72 10.25
N SER A 11 -20.36 14.69 9.88
CA SER A 11 -21.25 13.96 10.81
C SER A 11 -20.53 13.25 11.95
N ASP A 12 -19.24 12.93 11.80
CA ASP A 12 -18.43 12.29 12.83
C ASP A 12 -17.70 13.29 13.75
N GLY A 13 -17.96 14.60 13.62
CA GLY A 13 -17.34 15.62 14.45
C GLY A 13 -15.83 15.76 14.24
N VAL A 14 -15.14 16.39 15.20
CA VAL A 14 -13.67 16.49 15.16
C VAL A 14 -13.07 15.15 15.57
N ILE A 15 -12.15 14.62 14.76
CA ILE A 15 -11.45 13.38 15.02
C ILE A 15 -10.01 13.66 15.46
N ASP A 16 -9.64 13.11 16.61
CA ASP A 16 -8.25 12.95 17.01
C ASP A 16 -7.74 11.58 16.56
N LEU A 17 -6.74 11.59 15.69
CA LEU A 17 -6.15 10.38 15.14
C LEU A 17 -5.46 9.52 16.21
N SER A 18 -5.07 10.08 17.35
CA SER A 18 -4.42 9.34 18.43
C SER A 18 -5.34 8.32 19.12
N SER A 19 -6.66 8.53 19.04
CA SER A 19 -7.69 7.62 19.56
C SER A 19 -8.52 6.95 18.47
N TYR A 20 -8.19 7.19 17.20
CA TYR A 20 -8.93 6.66 16.06
C TYR A 20 -8.43 5.27 15.67
N THR A 21 -9.37 4.36 15.42
CA THR A 21 -9.09 3.02 14.88
C THR A 21 -9.84 2.85 13.56
N PRO A 22 -9.13 2.70 12.42
CA PRO A 22 -9.75 2.35 11.15
C PRO A 22 -10.49 1.02 11.25
N LEU A 23 -11.70 0.95 10.70
CA LEU A 23 -12.49 -0.28 10.62
C LEU A 23 -12.46 -0.79 9.18
N SER A 24 -11.81 -1.94 8.99
CA SER A 24 -11.64 -2.61 7.70
C SER A 24 -12.10 -4.06 7.81
N TYR A 25 -12.82 -4.54 6.81
CA TYR A 25 -13.39 -5.89 6.77
C TYR A 25 -13.23 -6.50 5.39
N SER A 26 -13.09 -7.82 5.31
CA SER A 26 -13.09 -8.56 4.05
C SER A 26 -14.46 -8.43 3.38
N CYS A 27 -14.48 -8.35 2.05
CA CYS A 27 -15.72 -8.19 1.31
C CYS A 27 -15.69 -8.79 -0.09
N SER A 28 -16.86 -9.07 -0.66
CA SER A 28 -17.02 -9.47 -2.06
C SER A 28 -18.31 -8.91 -2.66
N GLY A 29 -18.32 -8.72 -3.97
CA GLY A 29 -19.49 -8.22 -4.70
C GLY A 29 -19.23 -8.15 -6.20
N SER A 30 -20.30 -8.25 -7.00
CA SER A 30 -20.21 -8.18 -8.45
C SER A 30 -20.53 -6.79 -8.96
N SER A 31 -19.82 -6.34 -10.00
CA SER A 31 -20.16 -5.10 -10.71
C SER A 31 -21.63 -5.09 -11.12
N GLY A 32 -22.28 -3.92 -10.98
CA GLY A 32 -23.71 -3.71 -11.20
C GLY A 32 -24.62 -4.08 -10.02
N SER A 33 -24.11 -4.77 -8.99
CA SER A 33 -24.88 -5.14 -7.80
C SER A 33 -25.05 -3.98 -6.82
N TYR A 34 -26.22 -3.87 -6.18
CA TYR A 34 -26.46 -2.98 -5.02
C TYR A 34 -26.17 -3.66 -3.68
N SER A 35 -25.50 -4.81 -3.70
CA SER A 35 -25.20 -5.61 -2.51
C SER A 35 -23.73 -5.94 -2.44
N LEU A 36 -23.16 -5.76 -1.25
CA LEU A 36 -21.80 -6.17 -0.89
C LEU A 36 -21.88 -7.18 0.26
N THR A 37 -21.23 -8.32 0.10
CA THR A 37 -21.03 -9.27 1.19
C THR A 37 -19.83 -8.82 2.02
N ALA A 38 -19.95 -8.71 3.34
CA ALA A 38 -18.84 -8.27 4.20
C ALA A 38 -18.89 -8.89 5.60
N THR A 39 -17.73 -9.09 6.22
CA THR A 39 -17.60 -9.73 7.55
C THR A 39 -17.85 -8.78 8.73
N GLY A 40 -17.90 -7.48 8.48
CA GLY A 40 -18.09 -6.42 9.48
C GLY A 40 -19.54 -6.14 9.85
N SER A 41 -19.74 -5.15 10.71
CA SER A 41 -21.07 -4.61 11.03
C SER A 41 -21.19 -3.17 10.54
N PHE A 42 -22.34 -2.84 9.96
CA PHE A 42 -22.55 -1.59 9.25
C PHE A 42 -23.85 -0.91 9.71
N SER A 43 -23.93 0.40 9.49
CA SER A 43 -25.10 1.21 9.80
C SER A 43 -25.47 2.08 8.61
N ALA A 44 -26.77 2.29 8.41
CA ALA A 44 -27.28 3.16 7.36
C ALA A 44 -26.62 4.55 7.41
N GLY A 45 -26.31 5.09 6.25
CA GLY A 45 -25.66 6.39 6.09
C GLY A 45 -24.13 6.36 6.15
N GLN A 46 -23.50 5.27 6.59
CA GLN A 46 -22.04 5.15 6.59
C GLN A 46 -21.47 5.20 5.18
N ARG A 47 -20.42 6.00 4.98
CA ARG A 47 -19.61 5.99 3.75
C ARG A 47 -18.63 4.83 3.79
N LEU A 48 -18.46 4.17 2.66
CA LEU A 48 -17.56 3.04 2.47
C LEU A 48 -16.53 3.37 1.40
N PHE A 49 -15.32 2.88 1.60
CA PHE A 49 -14.29 2.77 0.57
C PHE A 49 -14.04 1.29 0.34
N ILE A 50 -14.29 0.82 -0.87
CA ILE A 50 -14.19 -0.59 -1.25
C ILE A 50 -12.98 -0.72 -2.18
N ILE A 51 -12.10 -1.69 -1.94
CA ILE A 51 -10.87 -1.86 -2.73
C ILE A 51 -10.53 -3.33 -2.93
N GLN A 52 -10.20 -3.69 -4.17
CA GLN A 52 -9.55 -4.95 -4.48
C GLN A 52 -8.07 -4.84 -4.10
N SER A 53 -7.71 -5.36 -2.92
CA SER A 53 -6.38 -5.18 -2.33
C SER A 53 -5.33 -6.13 -2.89
N ARG A 54 -5.71 -7.25 -3.51
CA ARG A 54 -4.80 -8.21 -4.17
C ARG A 54 -5.54 -9.05 -5.20
N GLY A 55 -4.84 -9.57 -6.21
CA GLY A 55 -5.35 -10.52 -7.20
C GLY A 55 -6.00 -9.86 -8.42
N SER A 56 -6.99 -10.52 -9.01
CA SER A 56 -7.69 -10.00 -10.19
C SER A 56 -8.41 -8.69 -9.88
N GLY A 57 -8.20 -7.65 -10.69
CA GLY A 57 -8.77 -6.31 -10.44
C GLY A 57 -8.04 -5.51 -9.37
N VAL A 58 -6.87 -5.96 -8.90
CA VAL A 58 -6.09 -5.26 -7.86
C VAL A 58 -5.92 -3.78 -8.16
N GLY A 59 -6.18 -2.98 -7.13
CA GLY A 59 -6.13 -1.52 -7.16
C GLY A 59 -7.40 -0.85 -7.64
N GLU A 60 -8.39 -1.58 -8.18
CA GLU A 60 -9.73 -1.05 -8.39
C GLU A 60 -10.37 -0.69 -7.05
N TYR A 61 -10.97 0.50 -6.97
CA TYR A 61 -11.60 1.00 -5.77
C TYR A 61 -12.78 1.91 -6.09
N GLU A 62 -13.72 2.04 -5.16
CA GLU A 62 -14.82 3.01 -5.25
C GLU A 62 -15.31 3.48 -3.89
N ASP A 63 -15.95 4.65 -3.85
CA ASP A 63 -16.75 5.10 -2.72
C ASP A 63 -18.21 4.65 -2.87
N ASN A 64 -18.83 4.23 -1.77
CA ASN A 64 -20.26 3.93 -1.72
C ASN A 64 -20.88 4.33 -0.36
N GLN A 65 -22.18 4.15 -0.19
CA GLN A 65 -22.88 4.44 1.06
C GLN A 65 -23.82 3.30 1.44
N VAL A 66 -23.86 2.98 2.74
CA VAL A 66 -24.77 1.98 3.30
C VAL A 66 -26.20 2.51 3.30
N VAL A 67 -27.12 1.78 2.69
CA VAL A 67 -28.57 2.01 2.81
C VAL A 67 -29.13 1.22 3.98
N SER A 68 -28.76 -0.05 4.10
CA SER A 68 -29.17 -0.94 5.18
C SER A 68 -28.16 -2.07 5.35
N TYR A 69 -28.21 -2.74 6.50
CA TYR A 69 -27.36 -3.87 6.81
C TYR A 69 -28.18 -4.98 7.44
N SER A 70 -28.05 -6.18 6.89
CA SER A 70 -28.37 -7.44 7.56
C SER A 70 -27.08 -8.24 7.71
N PRO A 71 -26.95 -9.13 8.70
CA PRO A 71 -25.70 -9.86 8.93
C PRO A 71 -25.12 -10.48 7.66
N GLY A 72 -23.90 -10.08 7.31
CA GLY A 72 -23.19 -10.53 6.11
C GLY A 72 -23.51 -9.78 4.81
N THR A 73 -24.58 -8.98 4.75
CA THR A 73 -25.05 -8.30 3.54
C THR A 73 -25.28 -6.80 3.76
N VAL A 74 -24.49 -5.99 3.06
CA VAL A 74 -24.59 -4.53 3.04
C VAL A 74 -25.34 -4.11 1.78
N SER A 75 -26.52 -3.48 1.94
CA SER A 75 -27.21 -2.84 0.83
C SER A 75 -26.61 -1.47 0.57
N LEU A 76 -26.27 -1.19 -0.69
CA LEU A 76 -25.56 -0.01 -1.12
C LEU A 76 -26.48 0.99 -1.83
N LEU A 77 -26.14 2.27 -1.73
CA LEU A 77 -26.89 3.34 -2.40
C LEU A 77 -26.70 3.32 -3.91
N PHE A 78 -25.49 2.98 -4.35
CA PHE A 78 -25.13 2.92 -5.76
C PHE A 78 -24.70 1.50 -6.12
N PRO A 79 -24.89 1.08 -7.38
CA PRO A 79 -24.37 -0.21 -7.82
C PRO A 79 -22.84 -0.18 -7.81
N LEU A 80 -22.22 -1.32 -7.50
CA LEU A 80 -20.79 -1.50 -7.57
C LEU A 80 -20.28 -1.23 -8.99
N GLU A 81 -19.23 -0.41 -9.11
CA GLU A 81 -18.58 -0.13 -10.40
C GLU A 81 -17.70 -1.32 -10.81
N HIS A 82 -17.09 -1.97 -9.82
CA HIS A 82 -16.14 -3.05 -10.00
C HIS A 82 -16.62 -4.37 -9.38
N THR A 83 -15.96 -5.47 -9.77
CA THR A 83 -16.14 -6.77 -9.14
C THR A 83 -15.05 -6.95 -8.09
N TYR A 84 -15.46 -7.19 -6.84
CA TYR A 84 -14.58 -7.42 -5.70
C TYR A 84 -14.61 -8.90 -5.31
N THR A 85 -13.43 -9.52 -5.27
CA THR A 85 -13.26 -10.95 -5.02
C THR A 85 -12.41 -11.18 -3.77
N ASP A 86 -12.95 -11.99 -2.87
CA ASP A 86 -12.32 -12.49 -1.66
C ASP A 86 -12.31 -14.02 -1.71
N SER A 87 -11.37 -14.57 -2.47
CA SER A 87 -11.18 -16.02 -2.64
C SER A 87 -9.84 -16.32 -3.31
N GLY A 88 -9.21 -17.45 -2.91
CA GLY A 88 -7.93 -17.87 -3.48
C GLY A 88 -6.83 -16.82 -3.28
N ALA A 89 -6.20 -16.37 -4.37
CA ALA A 89 -5.19 -15.31 -4.32
C ALA A 89 -5.79 -13.90 -4.25
N SER A 90 -7.06 -13.74 -4.61
CA SER A 90 -7.75 -12.45 -4.62
C SER A 90 -8.28 -12.10 -3.24
N GLN A 91 -8.05 -10.85 -2.83
CA GLN A 91 -8.48 -10.32 -1.55
C GLN A 91 -9.03 -8.91 -1.73
N ALA A 92 -10.27 -8.69 -1.31
CA ALA A 92 -10.89 -7.37 -1.26
C ALA A 92 -11.25 -7.00 0.17
N GLN A 93 -11.23 -5.70 0.46
CA GLN A 93 -11.62 -5.17 1.74
C GLN A 93 -12.47 -3.90 1.57
N VAL A 94 -13.32 -3.67 2.56
CA VAL A 94 -14.14 -2.47 2.71
C VAL A 94 -13.72 -1.75 3.98
N ILE A 95 -13.52 -0.44 3.87
CA ILE A 95 -13.16 0.46 4.96
C ILE A 95 -14.33 1.40 5.24
N ILE A 96 -14.71 1.56 6.50
CA ILE A 96 -15.68 2.59 6.91
C ILE A 96 -14.99 3.95 6.91
N VAL A 97 -15.44 4.86 6.05
CA VAL A 97 -14.88 6.20 5.91
C VAL A 97 -15.58 7.15 6.87
N LYS A 98 -14.82 7.59 7.87
CA LYS A 98 -15.28 8.66 8.75
C LYS A 98 -15.36 10.00 8.01
N GLN A 99 -16.38 10.78 8.35
CA GLN A 99 -16.69 12.09 7.78
C GLN A 99 -16.54 13.16 8.86
N ALA A 100 -15.30 13.58 9.09
CA ALA A 100 -14.93 14.51 10.15
C ALA A 100 -15.25 15.97 9.81
N SER A 101 -15.45 16.79 10.83
CA SER A 101 -15.47 18.26 10.72
C SER A 101 -14.09 18.90 10.93
N GLY A 102 -13.12 18.12 11.41
CA GLY A 102 -11.72 18.48 11.54
C GLY A 102 -10.91 17.26 11.96
N VAL A 103 -9.62 17.22 11.60
CA VAL A 103 -8.74 16.09 11.93
C VAL A 103 -7.44 16.60 12.53
N ASN A 104 -7.05 16.05 13.69
CA ASN A 104 -5.80 16.36 14.39
C ASN A 104 -5.10 15.09 14.86
N GLY A 105 -3.96 15.22 15.54
CA GLY A 105 -3.25 14.10 16.14
C GLY A 105 -2.51 13.24 15.13
N SER A 106 -2.11 12.03 15.56
CA SER A 106 -1.33 11.12 14.73
C SER A 106 -1.79 9.67 14.85
N ILE A 107 -1.70 8.92 13.75
CA ILE A 107 -1.99 7.48 13.72
C ILE A 107 -0.93 6.71 12.93
N THR A 108 -0.63 5.51 13.39
CA THR A 108 0.03 4.48 12.57
C THR A 108 -1.03 3.52 12.04
N VAL A 109 -1.09 3.37 10.72
CA VAL A 109 -2.09 2.53 10.05
C VAL A 109 -1.87 1.06 10.43
N PRO A 110 -2.94 0.29 10.73
CA PRO A 110 -2.83 -1.16 10.88
C PRO A 110 -2.16 -1.77 9.65
N ALA A 111 -1.17 -2.65 9.85
CA ALA A 111 -0.48 -3.29 8.74
C ALA A 111 -1.43 -4.22 7.97
N TRP A 112 -1.21 -4.33 6.66
CA TRP A 112 -1.79 -5.40 5.87
C TRP A 112 -1.39 -6.76 6.46
N ASN A 113 -2.39 -7.57 6.79
CA ASN A 113 -2.16 -8.89 7.39
C ASN A 113 -2.30 -10.06 6.39
N GLY A 114 -2.58 -9.77 5.12
CA GLY A 114 -2.90 -10.76 4.09
C GLY A 114 -4.39 -10.84 3.72
N ASP A 115 -5.26 -10.21 4.51
CA ASP A 115 -6.73 -10.18 4.41
C ASP A 115 -7.27 -8.72 4.43
N VAL A 116 -6.95 -7.96 5.48
CA VAL A 116 -7.32 -6.54 5.64
C VAL A 116 -6.16 -5.70 6.18
N GLY A 117 -6.32 -4.37 6.18
CA GLY A 117 -5.35 -3.41 6.68
C GLY A 117 -4.54 -2.76 5.57
N GLY A 118 -3.50 -2.00 5.96
CA GLY A 118 -2.62 -1.30 5.03
C GLY A 118 -3.25 -0.12 4.30
N VAL A 119 -4.50 0.24 4.62
CA VAL A 119 -5.26 1.30 3.96
C VAL A 119 -5.84 2.25 5.02
N PHE A 120 -5.60 3.54 4.85
CA PHE A 120 -6.26 4.61 5.61
C PHE A 120 -7.08 5.48 4.67
N VAL A 121 -8.35 5.70 5.02
CA VAL A 121 -9.26 6.57 4.26
C VAL A 121 -10.03 7.46 5.21
N MET A 122 -10.07 8.76 4.94
CA MET A 122 -10.84 9.71 5.74
C MET A 122 -11.39 10.85 4.88
N ALA A 123 -12.62 11.26 5.16
CA ALA A 123 -13.23 12.46 4.64
C ALA A 123 -13.29 13.54 5.74
N CYS A 124 -13.04 14.79 5.39
CA CYS A 124 -13.01 15.91 6.33
C CYS A 124 -13.51 17.21 5.67
N ASN A 125 -14.72 17.67 5.99
CA ASN A 125 -15.24 18.90 5.39
C ASN A 125 -14.62 20.20 5.97
N GLY A 126 -13.75 20.07 6.97
CA GLY A 126 -12.96 21.16 7.55
C GLY A 126 -11.47 21.03 7.22
N ILE A 127 -10.63 21.27 8.23
CA ILE A 127 -9.17 21.21 8.10
C ILE A 127 -8.68 19.82 8.45
N PHE A 128 -7.89 19.23 7.56
CA PHE A 128 -7.09 18.05 7.85
C PHE A 128 -5.70 18.47 8.32
N ASN A 129 -5.44 18.30 9.62
CA ASN A 129 -4.18 18.63 10.30
C ASN A 129 -3.54 17.40 10.98
N GLY A 130 -3.91 16.20 10.52
CA GLY A 130 -3.44 14.94 11.08
C GLY A 130 -2.12 14.45 10.49
N SER A 131 -1.43 13.59 11.25
CA SER A 131 -0.25 12.84 10.79
C SER A 131 -0.57 11.36 10.64
N VAL A 132 -0.44 10.82 9.43
CA VAL A 132 -0.75 9.41 9.12
C VAL A 132 0.52 8.71 8.66
N ASN A 133 0.91 7.65 9.36
CA ASN A 133 2.05 6.82 9.01
C ASN A 133 1.59 5.42 8.58
N ALA A 134 1.74 5.13 7.29
CA ALA A 134 1.54 3.82 6.68
C ALA A 134 2.85 3.23 6.12
N SER A 135 4.01 3.67 6.60
CA SER A 135 5.29 3.10 6.19
C SER A 135 5.41 1.64 6.63
N GLY A 136 5.80 0.76 5.70
CA GLY A 136 5.88 -0.67 5.95
C GLY A 136 4.54 -1.34 6.28
N LYS A 137 3.41 -0.72 5.94
CA LYS A 137 2.05 -1.23 6.22
C LYS A 137 1.36 -1.84 5.01
N GLY A 138 2.01 -1.85 3.85
CA GLY A 138 1.55 -2.48 2.60
C GLY A 138 1.90 -3.97 2.53
N TYR A 139 2.12 -4.49 1.31
CA TYR A 139 2.36 -5.92 1.13
C TYR A 139 3.57 -6.41 1.93
N ARG A 140 3.45 -7.62 2.47
CA ARG A 140 4.45 -8.24 3.35
C ARG A 140 5.68 -8.69 2.56
N GLY A 141 6.84 -8.61 3.19
CA GLY A 141 8.07 -9.14 2.62
C GLY A 141 8.13 -10.67 2.65
N GLY A 142 9.01 -11.23 1.82
CA GLY A 142 9.21 -12.67 1.69
C GLY A 142 9.97 -13.27 2.87
N ALA A 143 9.61 -14.50 3.25
CA ALA A 143 10.35 -15.26 4.25
C ALA A 143 11.80 -15.51 3.78
N ARG A 144 12.72 -15.49 4.73
CA ARG A 144 14.14 -15.78 4.49
C ARG A 144 14.36 -17.27 4.18
N GLY A 145 15.41 -17.62 3.44
CA GLY A 145 15.85 -19.01 3.30
C GLY A 145 16.41 -19.55 4.61
N LEU A 146 16.15 -20.82 4.94
CA LEU A 146 16.65 -21.49 6.13
C LEU A 146 17.96 -22.24 5.83
N VAL A 147 18.91 -22.13 6.75
CA VAL A 147 20.15 -22.92 6.75
C VAL A 147 19.80 -24.42 6.78
N SER A 148 20.59 -25.23 6.06
CA SER A 148 20.59 -26.71 6.01
C SER A 148 19.29 -27.44 5.60
N THR A 149 18.16 -26.74 5.41
CA THR A 149 16.86 -27.37 5.12
C THR A 149 16.11 -26.73 3.95
N SER A 150 16.29 -25.43 3.69
CA SER A 150 15.70 -24.74 2.53
C SER A 150 16.47 -23.46 2.16
N TYR A 151 17.40 -23.57 1.22
CA TYR A 151 18.22 -22.44 0.74
C TYR A 151 17.43 -21.31 0.06
N TRP A 152 16.15 -21.53 -0.24
CA TRP A 152 15.29 -20.59 -0.94
C TRP A 152 14.66 -19.56 0.00
N GLY A 153 14.92 -18.30 -0.25
CA GLY A 153 14.06 -17.21 0.18
C GLY A 153 12.77 -17.17 -0.64
N ALA A 154 11.70 -16.68 -0.03
CA ALA A 154 10.40 -16.51 -0.67
C ALA A 154 10.31 -15.17 -1.40
N GLN A 155 9.46 -15.10 -2.43
CA GLN A 155 9.04 -13.83 -2.98
C GLN A 155 8.35 -12.98 -1.91
N GLY A 156 8.44 -11.66 -2.05
CA GLY A 156 7.54 -10.74 -1.37
C GLY A 156 6.11 -10.93 -1.84
N GLU A 157 5.15 -10.61 -0.97
CA GLU A 157 3.77 -10.47 -1.39
C GLU A 157 3.64 -9.29 -2.36
N GLY A 158 2.74 -9.43 -3.33
CA GLY A 158 2.49 -8.41 -4.32
C GLY A 158 1.11 -8.51 -4.95
N SER A 159 0.91 -7.70 -5.97
CA SER A 159 -0.38 -7.46 -6.61
C SER A 159 -1.08 -8.72 -7.12
N VAL A 160 -0.33 -9.74 -7.52
CA VAL A 160 -0.88 -10.96 -8.13
C VAL A 160 -1.21 -12.07 -7.10
N GLY A 161 -0.72 -11.97 -5.86
CA GLY A 161 -0.99 -13.00 -4.86
C GLY A 161 0.03 -13.07 -3.73
N PHE A 162 -0.07 -14.13 -2.93
CA PHE A 162 0.90 -14.44 -1.89
C PHE A 162 2.30 -14.69 -2.48
N GLY A 163 3.34 -14.38 -1.73
CA GLY A 163 4.70 -14.78 -2.09
C GLY A 163 4.86 -16.30 -2.01
N THR A 164 5.63 -16.88 -2.93
CA THR A 164 5.96 -18.32 -2.92
C THR A 164 7.47 -18.52 -2.77
N THR A 165 7.89 -19.63 -2.16
CA THR A 165 9.30 -20.07 -2.12
C THR A 165 9.72 -20.75 -3.42
N GLY A 166 11.02 -20.91 -3.66
CA GLY A 166 11.51 -21.71 -4.80
C GLY A 166 11.58 -20.96 -6.13
N THR A 167 11.52 -19.63 -6.14
CA THR A 167 11.54 -18.83 -7.36
C THR A 167 12.23 -17.48 -7.16
N THR A 168 12.96 -17.05 -8.19
CA THR A 168 13.63 -15.75 -8.28
C THR A 168 12.81 -14.69 -9.01
N SER A 169 11.73 -15.09 -9.69
CA SER A 169 10.85 -14.16 -10.40
C SER A 169 10.15 -13.21 -9.44
N SER A 170 9.76 -12.02 -9.89
CA SER A 170 8.90 -11.12 -9.11
C SER A 170 7.46 -11.66 -9.01
N ASN A 171 6.78 -11.34 -7.91
CA ASN A 171 5.37 -11.65 -7.67
C ASN A 171 4.49 -10.43 -7.99
N GLY A 172 4.39 -10.09 -9.28
CA GLY A 172 3.83 -8.81 -9.71
C GLY A 172 4.72 -7.66 -9.22
N ASN A 173 4.22 -6.82 -8.33
CA ASN A 173 5.04 -5.81 -7.66
C ASN A 173 5.80 -6.32 -6.43
N GLY A 174 5.61 -7.57 -5.99
CA GLY A 174 6.45 -8.18 -4.96
C GLY A 174 7.83 -8.58 -5.52
N GLY A 175 8.90 -8.34 -4.76
CA GLY A 175 10.26 -8.71 -5.14
C GLY A 175 10.47 -10.23 -5.13
N GLY A 176 11.34 -10.73 -6.01
CA GLY A 176 11.67 -12.14 -6.11
C GLY A 176 12.51 -12.63 -4.93
N GLY A 177 12.28 -13.89 -4.53
CA GLY A 177 13.17 -14.58 -3.59
C GLY A 177 14.52 -14.87 -4.22
N SER A 178 15.40 -15.54 -3.49
CA SER A 178 16.74 -15.87 -3.99
C SER A 178 17.22 -17.19 -3.40
N TYR A 179 18.23 -17.80 -4.00
CA TYR A 179 18.79 -19.06 -3.49
C TYR A 179 20.25 -19.22 -3.84
N THR A 180 20.92 -20.04 -3.04
CA THR A 180 22.31 -20.46 -3.25
C THR A 180 22.33 -21.89 -3.75
N ARG A 181 23.24 -22.19 -4.69
CA ARG A 181 23.47 -23.57 -5.14
C ARG A 181 24.38 -24.25 -4.11
N ASN A 182 24.12 -25.51 -3.73
CA ASN A 182 24.97 -26.22 -2.78
C ASN A 182 26.30 -26.63 -3.44
N THR A 183 27.24 -25.67 -3.52
CA THR A 183 28.63 -25.89 -3.93
C THR A 183 29.57 -25.27 -2.89
N PRO A 184 30.76 -25.86 -2.66
CA PRO A 184 31.79 -25.22 -1.85
C PRO A 184 32.05 -23.79 -2.36
N ASP A 185 32.23 -22.84 -1.45
CA ASP A 185 32.51 -21.41 -1.73
C ASP A 185 31.35 -20.60 -2.36
N SER A 186 30.09 -21.05 -2.25
CA SER A 186 28.95 -20.29 -2.79
C SER A 186 28.35 -19.29 -1.80
N GLU A 187 28.35 -18.00 -2.13
CA GLU A 187 27.73 -17.00 -1.26
C GLU A 187 26.20 -16.92 -1.45
N GLY A 188 25.50 -16.49 -0.41
CA GLY A 188 24.07 -16.23 -0.39
C GLY A 188 23.66 -15.10 -1.33
N GLN A 189 22.58 -15.34 -2.07
CA GLN A 189 22.15 -14.44 -3.13
C GLN A 189 21.20 -13.37 -2.63
N GLY A 190 21.34 -12.15 -3.14
CA GLY A 190 20.45 -11.04 -2.81
C GLY A 190 19.05 -11.23 -3.40
N ALA A 191 18.03 -10.87 -2.63
CA ALA A 191 16.64 -10.89 -3.10
C ALA A 191 16.23 -9.58 -3.75
N GLY A 192 15.17 -9.60 -4.57
CA GLY A 192 14.67 -8.41 -5.26
C GLY A 192 13.90 -7.48 -4.33
N GLY A 193 14.04 -6.17 -4.51
CA GLY A 193 13.20 -5.18 -3.84
C GLY A 193 11.79 -5.14 -4.42
N GLY A 194 10.80 -4.72 -3.62
CA GLY A 194 9.42 -4.53 -4.10
C GLY A 194 9.31 -3.37 -5.11
N GLY A 195 8.26 -3.36 -5.93
CA GLY A 195 7.92 -2.31 -6.89
C GLY A 195 6.62 -1.56 -6.55
N ASN A 196 6.44 -0.37 -7.14
CA ASN A 196 5.17 0.34 -7.21
C ASN A 196 5.17 1.39 -8.33
N GLY A 197 5.48 2.65 -8.02
CA GLY A 197 5.58 3.76 -8.97
C GLY A 197 6.80 3.66 -9.88
N THR A 198 7.87 3.04 -9.39
CA THR A 198 8.98 2.50 -10.17
C THR A 198 9.16 1.02 -9.88
N ALA A 199 9.90 0.32 -10.73
CA ALA A 199 10.33 -1.04 -10.44
C ALA A 199 11.25 -1.05 -9.21
N GLY A 200 11.20 -2.14 -8.45
CA GLY A 200 12.23 -2.47 -7.46
C GLY A 200 13.53 -2.84 -8.17
N GLN A 201 14.65 -2.75 -7.45
CA GLN A 201 15.92 -3.23 -7.98
C GLN A 201 16.00 -4.75 -7.80
N ASN A 202 16.68 -5.40 -8.73
CA ASN A 202 17.09 -6.78 -8.55
C ASN A 202 18.05 -6.87 -7.34
N GLY A 203 18.10 -8.05 -6.71
CA GLY A 203 19.21 -8.39 -5.85
C GLY A 203 20.53 -8.41 -6.65
N ASN A 204 21.65 -8.28 -5.96
CA ASN A 204 22.98 -8.39 -6.58
C ASN A 204 23.71 -9.66 -6.15
N TYR A 205 24.91 -9.80 -6.68
CA TYR A 205 25.56 -11.07 -6.95
C TYR A 205 27.09 -10.97 -6.81
N TYR A 206 27.78 -12.02 -6.34
CA TYR A 206 29.25 -12.03 -6.15
C TYR A 206 30.08 -12.81 -7.23
N ILE A 207 29.68 -13.97 -7.83
CA ILE A 207 30.55 -14.78 -8.77
C ILE A 207 29.93 -15.84 -9.79
N GLU A 208 29.76 -15.49 -11.08
CA GLU A 208 29.24 -16.29 -12.24
C GLU A 208 27.82 -16.98 -12.31
N TYR A 209 26.93 -17.01 -11.30
CA TYR A 209 25.60 -17.67 -11.37
C TYR A 209 24.34 -16.79 -11.14
N ILE A 210 23.39 -16.78 -12.08
CA ILE A 210 22.17 -15.92 -12.08
C ILE A 210 21.00 -16.38 -11.18
N ASN A 211 21.15 -16.33 -9.85
CA ASN A 211 20.12 -16.80 -8.90
C ASN A 211 19.61 -15.74 -7.89
N PHE A 212 19.85 -14.47 -8.19
CA PHE A 212 19.31 -13.35 -7.40
C PHE A 212 17.82 -13.14 -7.68
N GLY A 213 17.14 -12.51 -6.72
CA GLY A 213 15.73 -12.15 -6.88
C GLY A 213 15.53 -10.96 -7.81
N LEU A 214 14.57 -11.06 -8.72
CA LEU A 214 14.18 -9.96 -9.59
C LEU A 214 13.37 -8.90 -8.83
N GLY A 215 13.61 -7.63 -9.12
CA GLY A 215 12.84 -6.53 -8.54
C GLY A 215 11.37 -6.59 -8.95
N GLY A 216 10.49 -6.19 -8.03
CA GLY A 216 9.06 -6.08 -8.27
C GLY A 216 8.73 -5.11 -9.40
N SER A 217 7.73 -5.43 -10.19
CA SER A 217 7.29 -4.61 -11.34
C SER A 217 6.56 -3.33 -10.92
N ILE A 218 6.46 -2.39 -11.85
CA ILE A 218 5.61 -1.19 -11.74
C ILE A 218 4.13 -1.62 -11.77
N VAL A 219 3.28 -0.98 -10.97
CA VAL A 219 1.82 -1.18 -10.98
C VAL A 219 1.04 0.13 -11.13
N GLY A 220 -0.11 0.03 -11.78
CA GLY A 220 -1.02 1.17 -11.98
C GLY A 220 -0.46 2.30 -12.86
N GLN A 221 -1.22 3.40 -12.92
CA GLN A 221 -0.84 4.64 -13.59
C GLN A 221 -0.38 5.69 -12.56
N ALA A 222 0.48 6.63 -12.98
CA ALA A 222 1.04 7.65 -12.10
C ALA A 222 0.02 8.65 -11.56
N ASP A 223 -1.10 8.81 -12.25
CA ASP A 223 -2.19 9.70 -11.86
C ASP A 223 -3.22 9.05 -10.92
N LEU A 224 -3.04 7.76 -10.60
CA LEU A 224 -3.96 6.95 -9.78
C LEU A 224 -5.42 6.96 -10.29
N THR A 225 -5.64 7.30 -11.57
CA THR A 225 -6.99 7.44 -12.14
C THR A 225 -7.68 6.11 -12.43
N THR A 226 -6.90 5.05 -12.60
CA THR A 226 -7.37 3.69 -12.92
C THR A 226 -7.16 2.70 -11.77
N GLY A 227 -6.54 3.12 -10.66
CA GLY A 227 -6.36 2.28 -9.47
C GLY A 227 -5.31 2.79 -8.50
N ILE A 228 -5.35 2.28 -7.26
CA ILE A 228 -4.46 2.65 -6.16
C ILE A 228 -3.87 1.40 -5.51
N PHE A 229 -2.55 1.40 -5.25
CA PHE A 229 -1.82 0.17 -4.92
C PHE A 229 -1.00 0.32 -3.64
N MET A 230 -0.93 -0.76 -2.86
CA MET A 230 0.09 -0.90 -1.82
C MET A 230 1.46 -1.09 -2.45
N GLY A 231 2.51 -0.67 -1.75
CA GLY A 231 3.89 -0.98 -2.12
C GLY A 231 4.14 -2.48 -2.01
N GLY A 232 4.83 -3.06 -2.99
CA GLY A 232 5.25 -4.45 -2.96
C GLY A 232 6.22 -4.74 -1.82
N GLY A 233 6.12 -5.94 -1.24
CA GLY A 233 7.13 -6.43 -0.31
C GLY A 233 8.39 -6.86 -1.05
N GLY A 234 9.56 -6.70 -0.45
CA GLY A 234 10.80 -7.26 -0.97
C GLY A 234 10.86 -8.78 -0.77
N GLY A 235 11.68 -9.48 -1.56
CA GLY A 235 11.90 -10.92 -1.42
C GLY A 235 12.86 -11.27 -0.28
N GLY A 236 12.82 -12.52 0.18
CA GLY A 236 13.76 -13.06 1.16
C GLY A 236 15.07 -13.52 0.54
N GLY A 237 16.17 -13.28 1.25
CA GLY A 237 17.51 -13.70 0.88
C GLY A 237 17.73 -15.22 0.95
N GLY A 238 18.64 -15.73 0.13
CA GLY A 238 19.02 -17.15 0.09
C GLY A 238 19.99 -17.55 1.19
N GLY A 239 19.83 -18.78 1.71
CA GLY A 239 20.68 -19.36 2.76
C GLY A 239 21.98 -19.99 2.26
N PHE A 240 22.92 -20.22 3.19
CA PHE A 240 24.17 -20.93 2.95
C PHE A 240 24.38 -22.06 3.98
N ASP A 241 25.23 -23.05 3.68
CA ASP A 241 25.37 -24.32 4.43
C ASP A 241 26.33 -24.21 5.65
N ASP A 242 27.36 -23.35 5.62
CA ASP A 242 28.51 -23.51 6.52
C ASP A 242 28.58 -22.58 7.75
N THR A 243 27.58 -21.73 8.00
CA THR A 243 27.58 -20.88 9.22
C THR A 243 26.19 -20.72 9.83
N ALA A 244 26.15 -20.60 11.17
CA ALA A 244 24.94 -20.33 11.97
C ALA A 244 24.36 -18.91 11.77
N ALA A 245 24.64 -18.29 10.63
CA ALA A 245 24.38 -16.90 10.34
C ALA A 245 23.03 -16.72 9.64
N SER A 246 22.41 -15.53 9.83
CA SER A 246 21.00 -15.31 9.54
C SER A 246 20.79 -14.60 8.21
N THR A 247 20.01 -15.21 7.32
CA THR A 247 19.59 -14.61 6.03
C THR A 247 18.62 -13.45 6.24
N GLY A 248 18.68 -12.42 5.38
CA GLY A 248 17.77 -11.28 5.48
C GLY A 248 16.36 -11.64 5.00
N PRO A 249 15.30 -11.51 5.82
CA PRO A 249 13.93 -11.58 5.31
C PRO A 249 13.65 -10.34 4.47
N GLY A 250 12.76 -10.50 3.48
CA GLY A 250 12.26 -9.38 2.70
C GLY A 250 11.44 -8.44 3.56
N GLN A 251 11.40 -7.17 3.16
CA GLN A 251 10.81 -6.10 3.98
C GLN A 251 9.50 -5.60 3.39
N PRO A 252 8.53 -5.18 4.23
CA PRO A 252 7.19 -4.81 3.78
C PRO A 252 7.19 -3.46 3.05
N GLY A 253 6.29 -3.33 2.08
CA GLY A 253 6.05 -2.08 1.35
C GLY A 253 5.19 -1.08 2.13
N GLY A 254 5.04 0.13 1.61
CA GLY A 254 4.17 1.16 2.16
C GLY A 254 2.69 0.93 1.87
N GLY A 255 1.82 1.37 2.78
CA GLY A 255 0.36 1.28 2.64
C GLY A 255 -0.25 2.34 1.72
N ILE A 256 -1.58 2.42 1.74
CA ILE A 256 -2.38 3.39 1.00
C ILE A 256 -2.92 4.44 1.98
N ILE A 257 -2.86 5.71 1.59
CA ILE A 257 -3.50 6.82 2.30
C ILE A 257 -4.39 7.58 1.31
N VAL A 258 -5.68 7.70 1.61
CA VAL A 258 -6.64 8.50 0.85
C VAL A 258 -7.27 9.54 1.78
N VAL A 259 -7.17 10.81 1.40
CA VAL A 259 -7.74 11.94 2.14
C VAL A 259 -8.63 12.75 1.22
N TYR A 260 -9.88 12.92 1.63
CA TYR A 260 -10.81 13.88 1.04
C TYR A 260 -10.97 15.04 2.03
N THR A 261 -10.64 16.28 1.65
CA THR A 261 -10.75 17.38 2.62
C THR A 261 -11.08 18.74 2.02
N ASN A 262 -11.76 19.61 2.78
CA ASN A 262 -11.89 21.00 2.35
C ASN A 262 -10.54 21.74 2.40
N SER A 263 -9.73 21.53 3.45
CA SER A 263 -8.43 22.20 3.58
C SER A 263 -7.38 21.26 4.15
N PHE A 264 -6.35 20.96 3.36
CA PHE A 264 -5.18 20.22 3.83
C PHE A 264 -4.15 21.20 4.41
N SER A 265 -3.73 20.96 5.65
CA SER A 265 -2.80 21.82 6.39
C SER A 265 -1.34 21.55 6.02
N SER A 266 -0.50 22.60 6.03
CA SER A 266 0.95 22.48 5.84
C SER A 266 1.67 21.73 6.96
N SER A 267 0.99 21.56 8.11
CA SER A 267 1.50 20.80 9.25
C SER A 267 1.11 19.32 9.22
N ALA A 268 0.13 18.94 8.39
CA ALA A 268 -0.26 17.53 8.21
C ALA A 268 0.85 16.75 7.50
N SER A 269 0.98 15.46 7.79
CA SER A 269 1.96 14.58 7.15
C SER A 269 1.36 13.24 6.77
N LEU A 270 1.63 12.75 5.56
CA LEU A 270 1.18 11.44 5.08
C LEU A 270 2.40 10.67 4.59
N ILE A 271 2.74 9.57 5.27
CA ILE A 271 3.98 8.83 5.02
C ILE A 271 3.63 7.39 4.63
N THR A 272 4.03 6.95 3.45
CA THR A 272 3.81 5.60 2.91
C THR A 272 5.12 4.98 2.41
N ASN A 273 6.21 5.12 3.16
CA ASN A 273 7.51 4.63 2.69
C ASN A 273 7.61 3.10 2.78
N GLY A 274 8.38 2.49 1.88
CA GLY A 274 8.82 1.12 2.03
C GLY A 274 9.86 0.99 3.16
N VAL A 275 9.96 -0.21 3.74
CA VAL A 275 10.98 -0.49 4.77
C VAL A 275 12.30 -0.88 4.10
N ASP A 276 13.39 -0.36 4.62
CA ASP A 276 14.75 -0.67 4.15
C ASP A 276 15.04 -2.16 4.27
N GLY A 277 15.76 -2.70 3.29
CA GLY A 277 16.20 -4.09 3.25
C GLY A 277 17.09 -4.46 4.43
N ASN A 278 17.05 -5.72 4.86
CA ASN A 278 17.95 -6.21 5.89
C ASN A 278 19.31 -6.59 5.31
N SER A 279 20.37 -6.24 6.03
CA SER A 279 21.66 -6.92 5.89
C SER A 279 21.56 -8.38 6.35
N SER A 280 22.50 -9.20 5.91
CA SER A 280 22.82 -10.47 6.57
C SER A 280 24.28 -10.46 7.02
N ASP A 281 24.64 -11.39 7.89
CA ASP A 281 26.00 -11.49 8.42
C ASP A 281 26.89 -12.29 7.44
N GLY A 282 28.15 -11.91 7.23
CA GLY A 282 29.08 -12.69 6.39
C GLY A 282 28.58 -12.94 4.96
N ASP A 283 28.68 -14.19 4.50
CA ASP A 283 28.50 -14.57 3.09
C ASP A 283 27.04 -14.87 2.70
N GLN A 284 26.03 -14.30 3.36
CA GLN A 284 24.62 -14.63 3.06
C GLN A 284 23.87 -13.61 2.21
N GLY A 285 22.70 -14.04 1.73
CA GLY A 285 21.80 -13.28 0.89
C GLY A 285 20.98 -12.26 1.68
N GLY A 286 21.05 -11.00 1.23
CA GLY A 286 20.30 -9.89 1.80
C GLY A 286 18.83 -9.91 1.36
N GLY A 287 17.94 -9.55 2.28
CA GLY A 287 16.52 -9.41 1.99
C GLY A 287 16.25 -8.13 1.19
N GLY A 288 15.34 -8.20 0.22
CA GLY A 288 14.94 -7.04 -0.57
C GLY A 288 14.15 -6.04 0.26
N ALA A 289 14.30 -4.76 -0.06
CA ALA A 289 13.57 -3.67 0.56
C ALA A 289 12.12 -3.58 0.05
N GLY A 290 11.22 -3.01 0.85
CA GLY A 290 9.83 -2.75 0.43
C GLY A 290 9.71 -1.51 -0.45
N ALA A 291 8.72 -1.47 -1.34
CA ALA A 291 8.42 -0.28 -2.14
C ALA A 291 7.60 0.77 -1.37
N GLY A 292 7.64 2.02 -1.82
CA GLY A 292 6.70 3.05 -1.38
C GLY A 292 5.25 2.71 -1.77
N GLY A 293 4.29 3.19 -0.98
CA GLY A 293 2.86 3.00 -1.17
C GLY A 293 2.21 4.08 -2.02
N SER A 294 0.90 4.31 -1.83
CA SER A 294 0.16 5.30 -2.60
C SER A 294 -0.51 6.34 -1.72
N VAL A 295 -0.48 7.60 -2.15
CA VAL A 295 -1.20 8.71 -1.52
C VAL A 295 -2.12 9.37 -2.54
N LEU A 296 -3.41 9.50 -2.19
CA LEU A 296 -4.37 10.30 -2.94
C LEU A 296 -4.95 11.38 -2.02
N ILE A 297 -4.79 12.64 -2.42
CA ILE A 297 -5.45 13.78 -1.78
C ILE A 297 -6.44 14.37 -2.78
N LYS A 298 -7.70 14.47 -2.38
CA LYS A 298 -8.67 15.37 -3.03
C LYS A 298 -9.00 16.49 -2.08
N ALA A 299 -8.68 17.73 -2.45
CA ALA A 299 -8.88 18.86 -1.57
C ALA A 299 -9.46 20.09 -2.26
N ARG A 300 -10.18 20.95 -1.53
CA ARG A 300 -10.44 22.29 -2.08
C ARG A 300 -9.16 23.12 -2.05
N SER A 301 -8.55 23.25 -0.87
CA SER A 301 -7.24 23.88 -0.70
C SER A 301 -6.21 22.87 -0.21
N ALA A 302 -5.12 22.67 -0.97
CA ALA A 302 -4.00 21.82 -0.58
C ALA A 302 -2.76 22.67 -0.28
N ILE A 303 -2.52 22.98 1.00
CA ILE A 303 -1.31 23.65 1.44
C ILE A 303 -0.35 22.57 1.93
N ILE A 304 0.57 22.14 1.08
CA ILE A 304 1.49 21.05 1.39
C ILE A 304 2.77 21.62 2.02
N GLY A 305 3.17 21.10 3.17
CA GLY A 305 4.50 21.40 3.72
C GLY A 305 5.60 20.66 2.94
N SER A 306 6.80 21.24 2.86
CA SER A 306 7.94 20.56 2.23
C SER A 306 8.27 19.24 2.94
N SER A 307 8.42 18.16 2.17
CA SER A 307 8.77 16.82 2.69
C SER A 307 7.79 16.24 3.72
N LYS A 308 6.55 16.72 3.75
CA LYS A 308 5.51 16.20 4.66
C LYS A 308 4.72 15.02 4.10
N ILE A 309 4.71 14.88 2.78
CA ILE A 309 4.08 13.76 2.11
C ILE A 309 5.17 12.95 1.42
N THR A 310 5.38 11.71 1.87
CA THR A 310 6.42 10.85 1.31
C THR A 310 5.90 9.46 0.96
N ALA A 311 6.36 8.95 -0.18
CA ALA A 311 6.12 7.59 -0.64
C ALA A 311 7.42 7.01 -1.24
N ASN A 312 8.50 7.03 -0.48
CA ASN A 312 9.81 6.56 -0.93
C ASN A 312 9.88 5.02 -0.88
N GLY A 313 10.68 4.42 -1.76
CA GLY A 313 11.09 3.03 -1.61
C GLY A 313 12.10 2.88 -0.47
N GLY A 314 12.16 1.69 0.13
CA GLY A 314 13.18 1.36 1.10
C GLY A 314 14.56 1.24 0.44
N ALA A 315 15.60 1.66 1.15
CA ALA A 315 16.98 1.48 0.73
C ALA A 315 17.39 0.00 0.78
N ARG A 316 18.43 -0.39 0.03
CA ARG A 316 19.08 -1.70 0.15
C ARG A 316 19.70 -1.90 1.54
N GLY A 317 19.88 -3.17 1.94
CA GLY A 317 20.66 -3.51 3.13
C GLY A 317 22.13 -3.04 3.05
N ALA A 318 22.77 -2.83 4.20
CA ALA A 318 24.20 -2.52 4.30
C ALA A 318 25.09 -3.76 4.07
N GLU A 319 26.42 -3.56 4.02
CA GLU A 319 27.53 -4.44 3.58
C GLU A 319 27.31 -5.97 3.53
N GLY A 320 27.88 -6.61 2.50
CA GLY A 320 27.95 -8.07 2.32
C GLY A 320 26.78 -8.72 1.58
N SER A 321 25.59 -8.11 1.63
CA SER A 321 24.36 -8.83 1.29
C SER A 321 23.39 -7.98 0.48
N TRP A 322 23.39 -8.20 -0.82
CA TRP A 322 22.85 -7.26 -1.81
C TRP A 322 21.36 -7.40 -2.10
N GLY A 323 20.51 -7.24 -1.09
CA GLY A 323 19.07 -7.06 -1.31
C GLY A 323 18.79 -5.84 -2.21
N GLY A 324 17.89 -5.98 -3.17
CA GLY A 324 17.48 -4.89 -4.04
C GLY A 324 16.72 -3.81 -3.27
N ALA A 325 16.97 -2.54 -3.60
CA ALA A 325 16.19 -1.42 -3.10
C ALA A 325 14.74 -1.44 -3.62
N GLY A 326 13.82 -0.89 -2.86
CA GLY A 326 12.41 -0.82 -3.22
C GLY A 326 12.13 0.32 -4.20
N GLY A 327 11.14 0.13 -5.07
CA GLY A 327 10.65 1.18 -5.96
C GLY A 327 9.97 2.30 -5.18
N VAL A 328 9.99 3.52 -5.71
CA VAL A 328 9.21 4.63 -5.14
C VAL A 328 7.72 4.39 -5.36
N GLY A 329 6.91 4.93 -4.47
CA GLY A 329 5.46 4.91 -4.52
C GLY A 329 4.87 5.99 -5.43
N ARG A 330 3.57 6.25 -5.28
CA ARG A 330 2.82 7.22 -6.09
C ARG A 330 2.10 8.22 -5.20
N ILE A 331 2.10 9.48 -5.61
CA ILE A 331 1.38 10.56 -4.92
C ILE A 331 0.55 11.30 -5.96
N ARG A 332 -0.76 11.43 -5.71
CA ARG A 332 -1.71 12.18 -6.53
C ARG A 332 -2.38 13.26 -5.70
N ILE A 333 -2.44 14.47 -6.23
CA ILE A 333 -3.19 15.58 -5.64
C ILE A 333 -4.19 16.13 -6.66
N GLU A 334 -5.47 16.07 -6.31
CA GLU A 334 -6.55 16.73 -7.03
C GLU A 334 -7.03 17.88 -6.16
N ALA A 335 -6.84 19.12 -6.62
CA ALA A 335 -7.20 20.26 -5.80
C ALA A 335 -7.71 21.47 -6.57
N CYS A 336 -8.35 22.43 -5.89
CA CYS A 336 -8.71 23.71 -6.51
C CYS A 336 -7.55 24.70 -6.43
N SER A 337 -6.77 24.62 -5.36
CA SER A 337 -5.49 25.30 -5.19
C SER A 337 -4.47 24.35 -4.57
N LEU A 338 -3.21 24.48 -4.98
CA LEU A 338 -2.08 23.70 -4.47
C LEU A 338 -0.87 24.60 -4.23
N SER A 339 -0.19 24.41 -3.11
CA SER A 339 1.14 24.95 -2.84
C SER A 339 2.00 23.89 -2.14
N GLY A 340 3.33 24.01 -2.23
CA GLY A 340 4.28 23.07 -1.62
C GLY A 340 4.69 21.91 -2.52
N THR A 341 5.40 20.93 -1.94
CA THR A 341 5.99 19.80 -2.67
C THR A 341 5.92 18.49 -1.87
N THR A 342 5.98 17.37 -2.59
CA THR A 342 5.98 16.00 -2.05
C THR A 342 7.22 15.23 -2.51
N ASN A 343 7.49 14.06 -1.91
CA ASN A 343 8.58 13.18 -2.35
C ASN A 343 8.12 11.71 -2.46
N PRO A 344 7.99 11.12 -3.66
CA PRO A 344 8.29 11.69 -4.97
C PRO A 344 7.35 12.85 -5.34
N SER A 345 7.66 13.57 -6.43
CA SER A 345 6.80 14.65 -6.92
C SER A 345 5.41 14.11 -7.26
N ALA A 346 4.37 14.79 -6.78
CA ALA A 346 2.99 14.38 -7.02
C ALA A 346 2.59 14.60 -8.48
N SER A 347 1.79 13.68 -9.02
CA SER A 347 0.96 14.00 -10.16
C SER A 347 -0.20 14.89 -9.70
N THR A 348 -0.61 15.88 -10.50
CA THR A 348 -1.58 16.89 -10.08
C THR A 348 -2.72 17.10 -11.08
N ALA A 349 -3.91 17.39 -10.59
CA ALA A 349 -5.00 18.01 -11.37
C ALA A 349 -5.58 19.18 -10.60
N ILE A 350 -5.36 20.40 -11.11
CA ILE A 350 -5.73 21.65 -10.43
C ILE A 350 -6.89 22.33 -11.15
N GLY A 351 -7.95 22.67 -10.39
CA GLY A 351 -9.17 23.28 -10.91
C GLY A 351 -10.06 22.31 -11.69
N GLY A 352 -11.23 22.80 -12.15
CA GLY A 352 -12.15 22.01 -12.98
C GLY A 352 -12.93 20.91 -12.27
N HIS A 353 -12.75 20.73 -10.96
CA HIS A 353 -13.49 19.74 -10.18
C HIS A 353 -14.84 20.29 -9.69
N ASN A 354 -15.84 19.42 -9.59
CA ASN A 354 -17.19 19.78 -9.11
C ASN A 354 -17.18 20.37 -7.68
N TYR A 355 -16.14 20.08 -6.88
CA TYR A 355 -15.96 20.63 -5.53
C TYR A 355 -15.20 21.98 -5.48
N CYS A 356 -14.77 22.51 -6.63
CA CYS A 356 -14.09 23.81 -6.75
C CYS A 356 -15.03 25.01 -6.91
N GLY A 357 -16.34 24.79 -7.10
CA GLY A 357 -17.34 25.86 -7.19
C GLY A 357 -17.85 26.35 -5.83
N VAL A 358 -18.34 27.60 -5.81
CA VAL A 358 -18.94 28.27 -4.63
C VAL A 358 -20.22 27.59 -4.10
N LEU A 359 -20.83 26.72 -4.91
CA LEU A 359 -22.07 25.99 -4.61
C LEU A 359 -21.85 24.56 -4.06
N ALA A 360 -20.62 24.08 -3.89
CA ALA A 360 -20.37 22.69 -3.51
C ALA A 360 -20.61 22.36 -2.00
N GLY A 361 -21.49 23.10 -1.33
CA GLY A 361 -21.82 22.94 0.09
C GLY A 361 -23.24 22.42 0.36
N MET A 362 -23.98 21.92 -0.64
CA MET A 362 -25.41 21.57 -0.49
C MET A 362 -25.82 20.21 -1.08
N ILE A 363 -24.94 19.20 -1.11
CA ILE A 363 -25.34 17.82 -1.39
C ILE A 363 -24.71 16.89 -0.36
#